data_AF-A0A553V2I3-F1
#
_entry.id   AF-A0A553V2I3-F1
#
_cell.length_a   1.000
_cell.length_b   1.000
_cell.length_c   1.000
_cell.angle_alpha   90.00
_cell.angle_beta   90.00
_cell.angle_gamma   90.00
#
_symmetry.space_group_name_H-M   'P 1'
#
loop_
_entity.id
_entity.type
_entity.pdbx_description
1 polymer ?
#
loop_
_entity_poly.entity_id
_entity_poly.type
_entity_poly.pdbx_seq_one_letter_code
_entity_poly.pdbx_strand_id
1 'polypeptide(L)'
;MTRAHDLFTAPSDFAPRSAWQRECSGCGACCAAPDIAALSKPLGVPCQHLGAGCLCQIYLDRPPICRNYAPDWVCGEVSALPTLAARVARFLAIYGLDD
;
A
#
# COMPACT_ATOMS: atom_id res chain seq x y z
N MET A 1 7.44 3.44 29.01
CA MET A 1 7.87 4.02 27.73
C MET A 1 8.00 2.88 26.73
N THR A 2 6.89 2.48 26.13
CA THR A 2 6.86 1.41 25.11
C THR A 2 7.72 1.88 23.95
N ARG A 3 8.77 1.14 23.57
CA ARG A 3 9.53 1.42 22.36
C ARG A 3 8.52 1.55 21.22
N ALA A 4 8.48 2.71 20.57
CA ALA A 4 7.73 2.85 19.33
C ALA A 4 8.32 1.80 18.37
N HIS A 5 7.52 0.81 17.99
CA HIS A 5 7.89 -0.12 16.93
C HIS A 5 8.15 0.73 15.68
N ASP A 6 9.34 0.57 15.09
CA ASP A 6 9.65 1.22 13.83
C ASP A 6 8.72 0.63 12.76
N LEU A 7 7.82 1.46 12.20
CA LEU A 7 6.85 1.07 11.18
C LEU A 7 7.53 0.53 9.90
N PHE A 8 8.83 0.79 9.74
CA PHE A 8 9.63 0.30 8.62
C PHE A 8 10.40 -0.99 8.93
N THR A 9 10.30 -1.51 10.14
CA THR A 9 10.82 -2.84 10.47
C THR A 9 9.74 -3.89 10.20
N ALA A 10 9.94 -4.69 9.14
CA ALA A 10 9.06 -5.82 8.86
C ALA A 10 9.15 -6.88 9.98
N PRO A 11 8.08 -7.66 10.22
CA PRO A 11 8.13 -8.81 11.13
C PRO A 11 9.12 -9.87 10.65
N SER A 12 9.65 -10.69 11.57
CA SER A 12 10.76 -11.63 11.29
C SER A 12 10.45 -12.72 10.26
N ASP A 13 9.16 -13.02 10.05
CA ASP A 13 8.64 -13.93 9.04
C ASP A 13 8.57 -13.31 7.63
N PHE A 14 8.82 -12.01 7.50
CA PHE A 14 8.88 -11.28 6.22
C PHE A 14 10.32 -10.87 5.89
N ALA A 15 11.02 -11.66 5.06
CA ALA A 15 12.32 -11.26 4.54
C ALA A 15 12.17 -10.09 3.53
N PRO A 16 12.87 -8.96 3.72
CA PRO A 16 12.76 -7.79 2.85
C PRO A 16 13.17 -8.09 1.41
N ARG A 17 12.34 -7.72 0.44
CA ARG A 17 12.63 -7.86 -1.00
C ARG A 17 13.36 -6.65 -1.60
N SER A 18 13.45 -5.53 -0.90
CA SER A 18 14.16 -4.32 -1.35
C SER A 18 14.63 -3.44 -0.19
N ALA A 19 15.52 -2.48 -0.47
CA ALA A 19 15.86 -1.44 0.48
C ALA A 19 14.63 -0.57 0.78
N TRP A 20 14.35 -0.34 2.06
CA TRP A 20 13.18 0.43 2.52
C TRP A 20 13.37 1.92 2.27
N GLN A 21 12.43 2.55 1.57
CA GLN A 21 12.32 4.01 1.50
C GLN A 21 11.32 4.43 2.59
N ARG A 22 11.67 5.40 3.44
CA ARG A 22 10.72 5.98 4.43
C ARG A 22 9.64 6.85 3.77
N GLU A 23 9.87 7.20 2.52
CA GLU A 23 9.01 8.00 1.67
C GLU A 23 8.05 7.11 0.87
N CYS A 24 6.95 7.69 0.39
CA CYS A 24 6.02 6.99 -0.49
C CYS A 24 6.75 6.48 -1.75
N SER A 25 6.73 5.17 -1.97
CA SER A 25 7.38 4.53 -3.13
C SER A 25 6.62 4.68 -4.45
N GLY A 26 5.45 5.32 -4.46
CA GLY A 26 4.60 5.40 -5.66
C GLY A 26 4.11 4.03 -6.15
N CYS A 27 4.08 3.02 -5.28
CA CYS A 27 3.79 1.64 -5.66
C CYS A 27 2.34 1.39 -6.13
N GLY A 28 1.40 2.29 -5.80
CA GLY A 28 -0.02 2.17 -6.11
C GLY A 28 -0.82 1.22 -5.22
N ALA A 29 -0.18 0.50 -4.29
CA ALA A 29 -0.85 -0.52 -3.48
C ALA A 29 -1.94 0.06 -2.57
N CYS A 30 -1.70 1.21 -1.92
CA CYS A 30 -2.72 1.88 -1.09
C CYS A 30 -3.96 2.33 -1.89
N CYS A 31 -3.82 2.54 -3.21
CA CYS A 31 -4.95 2.85 -4.09
C CYS A 31 -5.66 1.60 -4.60
N ALA A 32 -4.97 0.47 -4.75
CA ALA A 32 -5.51 -0.70 -5.44
C ALA A 32 -5.95 -1.84 -4.51
N ALA A 33 -5.35 -1.99 -3.34
CA ALA A 33 -5.60 -3.16 -2.50
C ALA A 33 -6.70 -2.97 -1.43
N PRO A 34 -6.73 -1.90 -0.60
CA PRO A 34 -7.64 -1.82 0.54
C PRO A 34 -9.10 -1.61 0.13
N ASP A 35 -10.08 -2.12 0.86
CA ASP A 35 -11.46 -1.65 0.72
C ASP A 35 -11.59 -0.21 1.26
N ILE A 36 -12.28 0.67 0.53
CA ILE A 36 -12.51 2.07 0.93
C ILE A 36 -13.98 2.42 0.68
N ALA A 37 -14.80 2.19 1.70
CA ALA A 37 -16.24 2.47 1.67
C ALA A 37 -16.57 3.92 1.27
N ALA A 38 -15.79 4.91 1.75
CA ALA A 38 -15.99 6.32 1.41
C ALA A 38 -15.82 6.64 -0.08
N LEU A 39 -15.18 5.74 -0.85
CA LEU A 39 -15.01 5.84 -2.29
C LEU A 39 -15.80 4.77 -3.05
N SER A 40 -16.63 3.97 -2.37
CA SER A 40 -17.27 2.77 -2.92
C SER A 40 -16.27 1.86 -3.66
N LYS A 41 -15.04 1.75 -3.14
CA LYS A 41 -13.93 1.06 -3.77
C LYS A 41 -13.74 -0.32 -3.14
N PRO A 42 -14.11 -1.42 -3.81
CA PRO A 42 -13.99 -2.76 -3.24
C PRO A 42 -12.53 -3.15 -2.95
N LEU A 43 -12.38 -4.14 -2.09
CA LEU A 43 -11.11 -4.81 -1.81
C LEU A 43 -10.49 -5.37 -3.10
N GLY A 44 -9.18 -5.20 -3.27
CA GLY A 44 -8.42 -5.70 -4.42
C GLY A 44 -8.69 -4.99 -5.76
N VAL A 45 -9.68 -4.09 -5.82
CA VAL A 45 -10.04 -3.36 -7.04
C VAL A 45 -9.28 -2.03 -7.13
N PRO A 46 -8.58 -1.74 -8.26
CA PRO A 46 -7.97 -0.45 -8.51
C PRO A 46 -8.95 0.72 -8.33
N CYS A 47 -8.55 1.73 -7.55
CA CYS A 47 -9.32 2.96 -7.42
C CYS A 47 -9.56 3.61 -8.78
N GLN A 48 -10.76 4.18 -8.99
CA GLN A 48 -11.09 4.97 -10.18
C GLN A 48 -10.14 6.15 -10.44
N HIS A 49 -9.44 6.62 -9.41
CA HIS A 49 -8.48 7.71 -9.50
C HIS A 49 -7.03 7.26 -9.69
N LEU A 50 -6.77 5.95 -9.82
CA LEU A 50 -5.43 5.42 -10.04
C LEU A 50 -5.05 5.55 -11.52
N GLY A 51 -4.03 6.34 -11.82
CA GLY A 51 -3.52 6.49 -13.18
C GLY A 51 -2.57 5.36 -13.60
N ALA A 52 -2.25 5.31 -14.90
CA ALA A 52 -1.37 4.29 -15.48
C ALA A 52 0.04 4.23 -14.85
N GLY A 53 0.52 5.35 -14.31
CA GLY A 53 1.79 5.43 -13.58
C GLY A 53 1.74 4.93 -12.12
N CYS A 54 0.66 4.28 -11.68
CA CYS A 54 0.42 3.91 -10.27
C CYS A 54 0.33 5.11 -9.31
N LEU A 55 0.04 6.31 -9.85
CA LEU A 55 -0.12 7.55 -9.09
C LEU A 55 -1.59 7.98 -9.04
N CYS A 56 -2.02 8.45 -7.88
CA CYS A 56 -3.35 9.00 -7.68
C CYS A 56 -3.51 10.31 -8.46
N GLN A 57 -4.51 10.39 -9.34
CA GLN A 57 -4.80 11.55 -10.18
C GLN A 57 -5.45 12.72 -9.40
N ILE A 58 -5.94 12.46 -8.19
CA ILE A 58 -6.51 13.47 -7.28
C ILE A 58 -5.65 13.64 -6.02
N TYR A 59 -4.31 13.52 -6.14
CA TYR A 59 -3.41 13.43 -4.98
C TYR A 59 -3.60 14.56 -3.96
N LEU A 60 -3.83 15.78 -4.44
CA LEU A 60 -4.07 16.97 -3.62
C LEU A 60 -5.46 16.99 -2.98
N ASP A 61 -6.46 16.39 -3.63
CA ASP A 61 -7.86 16.34 -3.20
C ASP A 61 -8.24 15.00 -2.54
N ARG A 62 -7.23 14.19 -2.17
CA ARG A 62 -7.45 12.90 -1.52
C ARG A 62 -8.35 13.05 -0.29
N PRO A 63 -9.38 12.19 -0.14
CA PRO A 63 -10.22 12.19 1.04
C PRO A 63 -9.38 11.82 2.28
N PRO A 64 -9.86 12.16 3.50
CA PRO A 64 -9.10 11.96 4.74
C PRO A 64 -8.53 10.55 4.91
N ILE A 65 -9.28 9.51 4.56
CA ILE A 65 -8.82 8.11 4.64
C ILE A 65 -7.56 7.86 3.80
N CYS A 66 -7.48 8.43 2.60
CA CYS A 66 -6.33 8.28 1.71
C CYS A 66 -5.15 9.18 2.14
N ARG A 67 -5.43 10.31 2.79
CA ARG A 67 -4.41 11.25 3.28
C ARG A 67 -3.74 10.75 4.57
N ASN A 68 -4.50 10.05 5.41
CA ASN A 68 -4.01 9.51 6.68
C ASN A 68 -3.25 8.20 6.52
N TYR A 69 -3.22 7.61 5.31
CA TYR A 69 -2.38 6.46 5.02
C TYR A 69 -0.89 6.87 5.07
N ALA A 70 -0.16 6.36 6.05
CA ALA A 70 1.28 6.54 6.17
C ALA A 70 2.02 5.36 5.50
N PRO A 71 3.10 5.62 4.75
CA PRO A 71 3.99 4.55 4.29
C PRO A 71 4.59 3.78 5.48
N ASP A 72 4.73 2.48 5.30
CA ASP A 72 5.34 1.55 6.23
C ASP A 72 6.19 0.52 5.46
N TRP A 73 6.62 -0.54 6.15
CA TRP A 73 7.35 -1.63 5.51
C TRP A 73 6.55 -2.26 4.36
N VAL A 74 5.22 -2.37 4.41
CA VAL A 74 4.44 -2.99 3.31
C VAL A 74 4.70 -2.29 1.97
N CYS A 75 4.88 -0.96 1.97
CA CYS A 75 5.21 -0.20 0.77
C CYS A 75 6.53 -0.64 0.10
N GLY A 76 7.54 -1.03 0.88
CA GLY A 76 8.79 -1.57 0.35
C GLY A 76 8.58 -2.93 -0.30
N GLU A 77 7.95 -3.85 0.42
CA GLU A 77 7.66 -5.21 -0.04
C GLU A 77 6.91 -5.24 -1.37
N VAL A 78 5.86 -4.44 -1.49
CA VAL A 78 5.06 -4.40 -2.72
C VAL A 78 5.79 -3.65 -3.83
N SER A 79 6.52 -2.58 -3.55
CA SER A 79 7.17 -1.77 -4.60
C SER A 79 8.15 -2.56 -5.48
N ALA A 80 8.77 -3.61 -4.93
CA ALA A 80 9.69 -4.49 -5.66
C ALA A 80 8.99 -5.36 -6.73
N LEU A 81 7.66 -5.49 -6.67
CA LEU A 81 6.90 -6.34 -7.59
C LEU A 81 6.61 -5.62 -8.92
N PRO A 82 6.70 -6.34 -10.05
CA PRO A 82 6.73 -5.73 -11.38
C PRO A 82 5.37 -5.24 -11.87
N THR A 83 4.26 -5.74 -11.33
CA THR A 83 2.91 -5.41 -11.81
C THR A 83 2.02 -4.97 -10.66
N LEU A 84 1.06 -4.08 -10.94
CA LEU A 84 0.07 -3.66 -9.95
C LEU A 84 -0.71 -4.85 -9.37
N ALA A 85 -1.06 -5.83 -10.20
CA ALA A 85 -1.73 -7.05 -9.75
C ALA A 85 -0.89 -7.84 -8.73
N ALA A 86 0.41 -8.01 -8.98
CA ALA A 86 1.30 -8.68 -8.02
C ALA A 86 1.44 -7.88 -6.71
N ARG A 87 1.48 -6.54 -6.80
CA ARG A 87 1.48 -5.65 -5.62
C ARG A 87 0.23 -5.81 -4.78
N VAL A 88 -0.94 -5.85 -5.42
CA VAL A 88 -2.24 -6.05 -4.75
C VAL A 88 -2.27 -7.43 -4.09
N ALA A 89 -1.93 -8.49 -4.82
CA ALA A 89 -1.92 -9.85 -4.27
C ALA A 89 -1.00 -9.96 -3.05
N ARG A 90 0.22 -9.39 -3.11
CA ARG A 90 1.14 -9.39 -1.97
C ARG A 90 0.62 -8.58 -0.79
N PHE A 91 0.00 -7.43 -1.04
CA PHE A 91 -0.65 -6.64 0.01
C PHE A 91 -1.73 -7.46 0.72
N LEU A 92 -2.65 -8.07 -0.05
CA LEU A 92 -3.74 -8.87 0.52
C LEU A 92 -3.19 -10.04 1.35
N ALA A 93 -2.20 -10.76 0.84
CA ALA A 93 -1.54 -11.85 1.57
C ALA A 93 -0.84 -11.39 2.87
N ILE A 94 -0.22 -10.20 2.88
CA ILE A 94 0.39 -9.64 4.10
C ILE A 94 -0.67 -9.39 5.19
N TYR A 95 -1.87 -8.96 4.79
CA TYR A 95 -2.98 -8.67 5.70
C TYR A 95 -3.94 -9.84 5.93
N GLY A 96 -3.70 -11.01 5.31
CA GLY A 96 -4.60 -12.18 5.39
C GLY A 96 -5.97 -11.91 4.77
N LEU A 97 -6.00 -11.24 3.62
CA LEU A 97 -7.19 -10.83 2.88
C LEU A 97 -7.28 -11.48 1.49
N ASP A 98 -6.50 -12.53 1.27
CA ASP A 98 -6.48 -13.38 0.08
C ASP A 98 -7.46 -14.56 0.25
N ASP A 99 -8.76 -14.29 0.10
CA ASP A 99 -9.81 -15.32 -0.02
C ASP A 99 -10.01 -15.77 -1.48
#